data_AF-A0A3N5NBS4-F1
#
_entry.id   AF-A0A3N5NBS4-F1
#
_cell.length_a   1.000
_cell.length_b   1.000
_cell.length_c   1.000
_cell.angle_alpha   90.00
_cell.angle_beta   90.00
_cell.angle_gamma   90.00
#
_symmetry.space_group_name_H-M   'P 1'
#
loop_
_entity.id
_entity.type
_entity.pdbx_description
1 polymer ?
#
loop_
_entity_poly.entity_id
_entity_poly.type
_entity_poly.pdbx_seq_one_letter_code
_entity_poly.pdbx_strand_id
1 'polypeptide(L)'
;MVLSDQEGSEYLMDLATLQQLALWASIAIATATVISLFFAAWTYRRNATAQVQLLALATLQYYLDHAVDHPELASRGDDQPMDARYAWFAAQALFTAQTLRALVGGQADWRRAVDAIVREHRPYLRSGTFVCEDFAPEFVAYLREQVPDLRCADVTHRG
;
A
#
# COMPACT_ATOMS: atom_id res chain seq x y z
N MET A 1 32.21 74.11 14.98
CA MET A 1 32.55 72.70 15.29
C MET A 1 31.48 72.13 16.23
N VAL A 2 30.25 71.95 15.75
CA VAL A 2 29.14 71.25 16.43
C VAL A 2 28.14 70.89 15.33
N LEU A 3 28.38 69.83 14.55
CA LEU A 3 27.41 69.30 13.57
C LEU A 3 27.69 67.81 13.22
N SER A 4 28.46 67.09 14.04
CA SER A 4 28.86 65.69 13.76
C SER A 4 28.20 64.66 14.67
N ASP A 5 27.32 65.08 15.58
CA ASP A 5 26.80 64.21 16.66
C ASP A 5 25.32 63.80 16.45
N GLN A 6 24.63 64.39 15.45
CA GLN A 6 23.20 64.13 15.23
C GLN A 6 22.94 62.99 14.23
N GLU A 7 23.79 62.81 13.22
CA GLU A 7 23.63 61.71 12.24
C GLU A 7 23.92 60.33 12.87
N GLY A 8 24.86 60.24 13.82
CA GLY A 8 25.21 58.97 14.47
C GLY A 8 24.07 58.35 15.30
N SER A 9 23.14 59.15 15.81
CA SER A 9 22.02 58.65 16.64
C SER A 9 20.93 57.97 15.82
N GLU A 10 20.70 58.42 14.58
CA GLU A 10 19.70 57.86 13.67
C GLU A 10 20.14 56.49 13.14
N TYR A 11 21.41 56.34 12.73
CA TYR A 11 21.96 55.06 12.27
C TYR A 11 22.07 54.01 13.39
N LEU A 12 22.30 54.41 14.63
CA LEU A 12 22.31 53.49 15.78
C LEU A 12 20.90 53.01 16.14
N MET A 13 19.89 53.85 15.95
CA MET A 13 18.48 53.50 16.16
C MET A 13 17.96 52.54 15.07
N ASP A 14 18.38 52.73 13.81
CA ASP A 14 18.13 51.79 12.72
C ASP A 14 18.84 50.43 12.92
N LEU A 15 20.07 50.42 13.45
CA LEU A 15 20.78 49.17 13.70
C LEU A 15 20.13 48.32 14.81
N ALA A 16 19.69 48.98 15.90
CA ALA A 16 19.03 48.30 17.02
C ALA A 16 17.66 47.72 16.63
N THR A 17 16.88 48.47 15.84
CA THR A 17 15.57 48.00 15.34
C THR A 17 15.71 46.87 14.33
N LEU A 18 16.69 46.93 13.42
CA LEU A 18 17.01 45.83 12.51
C LEU A 18 17.46 44.57 13.25
N GLN A 19 18.29 44.71 14.30
CA GLN A 19 18.73 43.58 15.11
C GLN A 19 17.56 42.94 15.88
N GLN A 20 16.63 43.75 16.40
CA GLN A 20 15.45 43.27 17.12
C GLN A 20 14.46 42.58 16.17
N LEU A 21 14.24 43.12 14.96
CA LEU A 21 13.44 42.50 13.90
C LEU A 21 14.06 41.18 13.44
N ALA A 22 15.38 41.12 13.27
CA ALA A 22 16.08 39.88 12.89
C ALA A 22 15.90 38.77 13.95
N LEU A 23 15.92 39.13 15.24
CA LEU A 23 15.71 38.20 16.34
C LEU A 23 14.28 37.64 16.35
N TRP A 24 13.29 38.51 16.19
CA TRP A 24 11.88 38.10 16.07
C TRP A 24 11.60 37.29 14.80
N ALA A 25 12.20 37.66 13.67
CA ALA A 25 12.10 36.92 12.42
C ALA A 25 12.65 35.50 12.57
N SER A 26 13.80 35.33 13.24
CA SER A 26 14.41 34.03 13.49
C SER A 26 13.51 33.14 14.35
N ILE A 27 12.89 33.71 15.38
CA ILE A 27 11.92 33.01 16.24
C ILE A 27 10.66 32.62 15.44
N ALA A 28 10.15 33.53 14.62
CA ALA A 28 8.98 33.29 13.78
C ALA A 28 9.23 32.17 12.75
N ILE A 29 10.41 32.16 12.11
CA ILE A 29 10.79 31.11 11.15
C ILE A 29 10.95 29.76 11.87
N ALA A 30 11.63 29.74 13.02
CA ALA A 30 11.83 28.51 13.79
C ALA A 30 10.48 27.91 14.24
N THR A 31 9.57 28.75 14.76
CA THR A 31 8.23 28.31 15.19
C THR A 31 7.38 27.83 14.00
N ALA A 32 7.37 28.55 12.89
CA ALA A 32 6.68 28.13 11.67
C ALA A 32 7.19 26.77 11.16
N THR A 33 8.51 26.54 11.22
CA THR A 33 9.13 25.27 10.82
C THR A 33 8.68 24.11 11.70
N VAL A 34 8.66 24.30 13.02
CA VAL A 34 8.19 23.28 13.98
C VAL A 34 6.71 22.95 13.77
N ILE A 35 5.87 23.97 13.60
CA ILE A 35 4.44 23.80 13.33
C ILE A 35 4.25 23.04 12.00
N SER A 36 4.98 23.41 10.95
CA SER A 36 4.93 22.73 9.65
C SER A 36 5.32 21.26 9.76
N LEU A 37 6.40 20.92 10.46
CA LEU A 37 6.82 19.53 10.67
C LEU A 37 5.77 18.73 11.43
N PHE A 38 5.13 19.33 12.43
CA PHE A 38 4.05 18.68 13.17
C PHE A 38 2.84 18.39 12.26
N PHE A 39 2.38 19.38 11.51
CA PHE A 39 1.27 19.20 10.57
C PHE A 39 1.60 18.20 9.46
N ALA A 40 2.83 18.23 8.94
CA ALA A 40 3.30 17.28 7.94
C ALA A 40 3.30 15.84 8.50
N ALA A 41 3.83 15.63 9.70
CA ALA A 41 3.84 14.31 10.34
C ALA A 41 2.42 13.81 10.64
N TRP A 42 1.54 14.70 11.12
CA TRP A 42 0.15 14.36 11.39
C TRP A 42 -0.61 14.00 10.11
N THR A 43 -0.46 14.81 9.06
CA THR A 43 -1.08 14.59 7.75
C THR A 43 -0.56 13.32 7.09
N TYR A 44 0.74 13.07 7.17
CA TYR A 44 1.35 11.83 6.67
C TYR A 44 0.74 10.60 7.33
N ARG A 45 0.61 10.60 8.67
CA ARG A 45 -0.02 9.50 9.41
C ARG A 45 -1.49 9.30 9.04
N ARG A 46 -2.25 10.39 8.88
CA ARG A 46 -3.65 10.36 8.44
C ARG A 46 -3.78 9.77 7.03
N ASN A 47 -2.93 10.19 6.11
CA ASN A 47 -3.01 9.82 4.70
C ASN A 47 -2.46 8.42 4.40
N ALA A 48 -1.62 7.85 5.28
CA ALA A 48 -1.12 6.48 5.10
C ALA A 48 -2.24 5.46 4.92
N THR A 49 -3.36 5.61 5.63
CA THR A 49 -4.53 4.72 5.50
C THR A 49 -5.22 4.84 4.14
N ALA A 50 -5.37 6.06 3.62
CA ALA A 50 -5.94 6.30 2.30
C ALA A 50 -5.04 5.76 1.18
N GLN A 51 -3.72 5.90 1.32
CA GLN A 51 -2.76 5.34 0.35
C GLN A 51 -2.84 3.82 0.29
N VAL A 52 -2.94 3.15 1.45
CA VAL A 52 -3.11 1.69 1.51
C VAL A 52 -4.39 1.24 0.81
N GLN A 53 -5.50 1.97 1.02
CA GLN A 53 -6.77 1.66 0.35
C GLN A 53 -6.71 1.88 -1.16
N LEU A 54 -6.06 2.96 -1.62
CA LEU A 54 -5.86 3.22 -3.05
C LEU A 54 -4.98 2.16 -3.71
N LEU A 55 -3.91 1.74 -3.03
CA LEU A 55 -3.04 0.68 -3.54
C LEU A 55 -3.79 -0.66 -3.61
N ALA A 56 -4.54 -1.01 -2.57
CA ALA A 56 -5.37 -2.22 -2.59
C ALA A 56 -6.42 -2.18 -3.71
N LEU A 57 -7.07 -1.03 -3.91
CA LEU A 57 -8.03 -0.85 -5.01
C LEU A 57 -7.33 -1.01 -6.37
N ALA A 58 -6.16 -0.41 -6.57
CA ALA A 58 -5.40 -0.54 -7.81
C ALA A 58 -5.00 -2.00 -8.07
N THR A 59 -4.58 -2.75 -7.04
CA THR A 59 -4.28 -4.18 -7.15
C THR A 59 -5.52 -4.98 -7.55
N LEU A 60 -6.68 -4.71 -6.94
CA LEU A 60 -7.93 -5.37 -7.30
C LEU A 60 -8.39 -5.01 -8.72
N GLN A 61 -8.31 -3.73 -9.10
CA GLN A 61 -8.65 -3.26 -10.44
C GLN A 61 -7.80 -3.93 -11.50
N TYR A 62 -6.49 -4.08 -11.26
CA TYR A 62 -5.59 -4.80 -12.18
C TYR A 62 -6.05 -6.25 -12.41
N TYR A 63 -6.45 -6.96 -11.35
CA TYR A 63 -7.02 -8.30 -11.49
C TYR A 63 -8.33 -8.29 -12.27
N LEU A 64 -9.23 -7.34 -11.99
CA LEU A 64 -10.51 -7.24 -12.67
C LEU A 64 -10.37 -6.92 -14.15
N ASP A 65 -9.44 -6.04 -14.51
CA ASP A 65 -9.08 -5.72 -15.90
C ASP A 65 -8.61 -6.98 -16.63
N HIS A 66 -7.72 -7.74 -15.98
CA HIS A 66 -7.25 -9.01 -16.50
C HIS A 66 -8.37 -10.07 -16.62
N ALA A 67 -9.33 -10.07 -15.70
CA ALA A 67 -10.50 -10.96 -15.77
C ALA A 67 -11.45 -10.58 -16.91
N VAL A 68 -11.56 -9.28 -17.22
CA VAL A 68 -12.36 -8.77 -18.34
C VAL A 68 -11.70 -9.09 -19.68
N ASP A 69 -10.37 -9.04 -19.78
CA ASP A 69 -9.63 -9.41 -20.98
C ASP A 69 -9.67 -10.91 -21.29
N HIS A 70 -9.88 -11.73 -20.26
CA HIS A 70 -9.92 -13.20 -20.35
C HIS A 70 -11.20 -13.78 -19.72
N PRO A 71 -12.40 -13.44 -20.25
CA PRO A 71 -13.66 -13.84 -19.66
C PRO A 71 -13.82 -15.37 -19.63
N GLU A 72 -13.23 -16.09 -20.58
CA GLU A 72 -13.22 -17.56 -20.64
C GLU A 72 -12.48 -18.23 -19.48
N LEU A 73 -11.52 -17.52 -18.87
CA LEU A 73 -10.80 -17.99 -17.69
C LEU A 73 -11.50 -17.55 -16.40
N ALA A 74 -12.15 -16.39 -16.42
CA ALA A 74 -12.86 -15.82 -15.28
C ALA A 74 -14.23 -16.47 -15.01
N SER A 75 -14.98 -16.86 -16.04
CA SER A 75 -16.29 -17.51 -15.91
C SER A 75 -16.23 -19.04 -16.08
N ARG A 76 -15.13 -19.66 -15.67
CA ARG A 76 -14.89 -21.08 -15.91
C ARG A 76 -15.81 -21.93 -15.01
N GLY A 77 -16.50 -22.90 -15.60
CA GLY A 77 -17.25 -23.90 -14.85
C GLY A 77 -16.32 -24.92 -14.17
N ASP A 78 -16.73 -25.43 -13.02
CA ASP A 78 -15.98 -26.41 -12.22
C ASP A 78 -15.60 -27.69 -12.99
N ASP A 79 -16.34 -28.00 -14.05
CA ASP A 79 -16.19 -29.23 -14.84
C ASP A 79 -15.07 -29.12 -15.92
N GLN A 80 -14.50 -27.94 -16.13
CA GLN A 80 -13.49 -27.73 -17.17
C GLN A 80 -12.09 -28.18 -16.74
N PRO A 81 -11.29 -28.78 -17.65
CA PRO A 81 -9.96 -29.26 -17.32
C PRO A 81 -9.04 -28.13 -16.87
N MET A 82 -8.14 -28.43 -15.92
CA MET A 82 -7.14 -27.52 -15.37
C MET A 82 -6.00 -27.32 -16.39
N ASP A 83 -6.18 -26.40 -17.33
CA ASP A 83 -5.16 -26.08 -18.33
C ASP A 83 -4.14 -25.06 -17.80
N ALA A 84 -3.00 -24.93 -18.48
CA ALA A 84 -1.91 -24.04 -18.05
C ALA A 84 -2.31 -22.55 -18.03
N ARG A 85 -3.25 -22.13 -18.90
CA ARG A 85 -3.71 -20.72 -18.96
C ARG A 85 -4.54 -20.39 -17.73
N TYR A 86 -5.46 -21.27 -17.36
CA TYR A 86 -6.25 -21.11 -16.16
C TYR A 86 -5.38 -21.25 -14.89
N ALA A 87 -4.41 -22.17 -14.86
CA ALA A 87 -3.48 -22.29 -13.74
C ALA A 87 -2.68 -20.98 -13.52
N TRP A 88 -2.20 -20.36 -14.60
CA TRP A 88 -1.54 -19.07 -14.53
C TRP A 88 -2.49 -17.95 -14.05
N PHE A 89 -3.70 -17.88 -14.60
CA PHE A 89 -4.71 -16.90 -14.18
C PHE A 89 -5.09 -17.04 -12.70
N ALA A 90 -5.32 -18.27 -12.24
CA ALA A 90 -5.65 -18.56 -10.84
C ALA A 90 -4.48 -18.23 -9.90
N ALA A 91 -3.23 -18.50 -10.30
CA ALA A 91 -2.06 -18.09 -9.53
C ALA A 91 -1.98 -16.55 -9.41
N GLN A 92 -2.23 -15.82 -10.49
CA GLN A 92 -2.27 -14.35 -10.49
C GLN A 92 -3.39 -13.80 -9.59
N ALA A 93 -4.57 -14.42 -9.63
CA ALA A 93 -5.68 -14.08 -8.75
C ALA A 93 -5.32 -14.31 -7.26
N LEU A 94 -4.68 -15.44 -6.94
CA LEU A 94 -4.24 -15.74 -5.58
C LEU A 94 -3.12 -14.82 -5.12
N PHE A 95 -2.22 -14.39 -6.01
CA PHE A 95 -1.22 -13.38 -5.71
C PHE A 95 -1.87 -12.05 -5.33
N THR A 96 -2.86 -11.63 -6.11
CA THR A 96 -3.70 -10.46 -5.81
C THR A 96 -4.35 -10.59 -4.42
N ALA A 97 -4.93 -11.75 -4.11
CA ALA A 97 -5.54 -12.02 -2.81
C ALA A 97 -4.53 -11.93 -1.63
N GLN A 98 -3.31 -12.46 -1.81
CA GLN A 98 -2.23 -12.32 -0.83
C GLN A 98 -1.85 -10.85 -0.63
N THR A 99 -1.62 -10.12 -1.72
CA THR A 99 -1.25 -8.70 -1.67
C THR A 99 -2.32 -7.88 -0.97
N LEU A 100 -3.61 -8.11 -1.30
CA LEU A 100 -4.72 -7.46 -0.61
C LEU A 100 -4.67 -7.74 0.89
N ARG A 101 -4.56 -9.00 1.31
CA ARG A 101 -4.44 -9.37 2.73
C ARG A 101 -3.25 -8.69 3.42
N ALA A 102 -2.10 -8.62 2.75
CA ALA A 102 -0.91 -8.00 3.31
C ALA A 102 -1.06 -6.47 3.48
N LEU A 103 -1.71 -5.80 2.52
CA LEU A 103 -1.90 -4.35 2.54
C LEU A 103 -2.95 -3.89 3.55
N VAL A 104 -4.13 -4.51 3.53
CA VAL A 104 -5.30 -4.02 4.29
C VAL A 104 -5.60 -4.85 5.53
N GLY A 105 -4.92 -5.98 5.70
CA GLY A 105 -5.10 -6.89 6.82
C GLY A 105 -6.50 -7.50 6.86
N GLY A 106 -7.02 -7.68 8.08
CA GLY A 106 -8.30 -8.30 8.36
C GLY A 106 -9.52 -7.39 8.22
N GLN A 107 -9.43 -6.23 7.56
CA GLN A 107 -10.56 -5.32 7.36
C GLN A 107 -11.73 -6.06 6.70
N ALA A 108 -12.94 -5.92 7.25
CA ALA A 108 -14.08 -6.77 6.88
C ALA A 108 -14.47 -6.68 5.40
N ASP A 109 -14.40 -5.49 4.80
CA ASP A 109 -14.75 -5.29 3.39
C ASP A 109 -13.76 -5.97 2.44
N TRP A 110 -12.48 -5.87 2.73
CA TRP A 110 -11.42 -6.49 1.94
C TRP A 110 -11.34 -8.00 2.14
N ARG A 111 -11.67 -8.48 3.35
CA ARG A 111 -11.78 -9.91 3.63
C ARG A 111 -12.78 -10.58 2.71
N ARG A 112 -13.95 -9.95 2.50
CA ARG A 112 -14.95 -10.46 1.54
C ARG A 112 -14.41 -10.59 0.12
N ALA A 113 -13.60 -9.63 -0.35
CA ALA A 113 -12.99 -9.70 -1.68
C ALA A 113 -11.97 -10.84 -1.78
N VAL A 114 -11.09 -10.98 -0.79
CA VAL A 114 -10.10 -12.06 -0.72
C VAL A 114 -10.80 -13.42 -0.65
N ASP A 115 -11.79 -13.57 0.23
CA ASP A 115 -12.59 -14.80 0.38
C ASP A 115 -13.31 -15.16 -0.93
N ALA A 116 -13.76 -14.16 -1.70
CA ALA A 116 -14.39 -14.37 -3.00
C ALA A 116 -13.39 -14.90 -4.03
N ILE A 117 -12.21 -14.29 -4.15
CA ILE A 117 -11.15 -14.75 -5.06
C ILE A 117 -10.72 -16.19 -4.71
N VAL A 118 -10.50 -16.46 -3.42
CA VAL A 118 -10.13 -17.81 -2.95
C VAL A 118 -11.23 -18.83 -3.25
N ARG A 119 -12.50 -18.46 -3.03
CA ARG A 119 -13.65 -19.33 -3.31
C ARG A 119 -13.75 -19.69 -4.78
N GLU A 120 -13.58 -18.71 -5.67
CA GLU A 120 -13.64 -18.88 -7.12
C GLU A 120 -12.57 -19.85 -7.62
N HIS A 121 -11.35 -19.75 -7.08
CA HIS A 121 -10.22 -20.57 -7.51
C HIS A 121 -9.98 -21.82 -6.65
N ARG A 122 -10.99 -22.26 -5.87
CA ARG A 122 -10.93 -23.51 -5.10
C ARG A 122 -10.57 -24.74 -5.95
N PRO A 123 -11.09 -24.93 -7.17
CA PRO A 123 -10.70 -26.07 -8.00
C PRO A 123 -9.18 -26.11 -8.26
N TYR A 124 -8.55 -24.95 -8.48
CA TYR A 124 -7.10 -24.84 -8.65
C TYR A 124 -6.32 -25.11 -7.36
N LEU A 125 -6.84 -24.68 -6.21
CA LEU A 125 -6.24 -24.97 -4.90
C LEU A 125 -6.31 -26.47 -4.52
N ARG A 126 -7.27 -27.21 -5.08
CA ARG A 126 -7.48 -28.65 -4.83
C ARG A 126 -6.83 -29.57 -5.86
N SER A 127 -6.43 -29.05 -7.02
CA SER A 127 -5.90 -29.86 -8.12
C SER A 127 -4.51 -30.43 -7.84
N GLY A 128 -3.76 -29.87 -6.88
CA GLY A 128 -2.36 -30.22 -6.64
C GLY A 128 -1.38 -29.51 -7.58
N THR A 129 -1.86 -28.54 -8.36
CA THR A 129 -0.98 -27.71 -9.22
C THR A 129 -0.53 -26.41 -8.55
N PHE A 130 -1.07 -26.09 -7.37
CA PHE A 130 -0.77 -24.87 -6.63
C PHE A 130 0.59 -24.96 -5.94
N VAL A 131 1.55 -24.11 -6.30
CA VAL A 131 2.91 -24.11 -5.72
C VAL A 131 2.91 -23.30 -4.43
N CYS A 132 2.76 -23.95 -3.29
CA CYS A 132 2.66 -23.29 -1.99
C CYS A 132 3.91 -22.46 -1.61
N GLU A 133 5.08 -22.83 -2.13
CA GLU A 133 6.35 -22.15 -1.85
C GLU A 133 6.46 -20.76 -2.49
N ASP A 134 5.66 -20.49 -3.54
CA ASP A 134 5.61 -19.19 -4.19
C ASP A 134 4.82 -18.14 -3.36
N PHE A 135 4.19 -18.57 -2.27
CA PHE A 135 3.30 -17.76 -1.44
C PHE A 135 3.83 -17.62 -0.02
N ALA A 136 3.45 -16.53 0.64
CA ALA A 136 3.85 -16.26 2.00
C ALA A 136 3.24 -17.30 2.97
N PRO A 137 3.99 -17.83 3.96
CA PRO A 137 3.51 -18.90 4.84
C PRO A 137 2.19 -18.58 5.57
N GLU A 138 1.99 -17.33 5.98
CA GLU A 138 0.77 -16.84 6.62
C GLU A 138 -0.44 -16.79 5.67
N PHE A 139 -0.20 -16.62 4.38
CA PHE A 139 -1.24 -16.70 3.37
C PHE A 139 -1.61 -18.16 3.10
N VAL A 140 -0.61 -19.04 2.98
CA VAL A 140 -0.84 -20.49 2.84
C VAL A 140 -1.59 -21.06 4.04
N ALA A 141 -1.27 -20.62 5.27
CA ALA A 141 -2.01 -20.99 6.46
C ALA A 141 -3.50 -20.60 6.36
N TYR A 142 -3.77 -19.37 5.93
CA TYR A 142 -5.14 -18.91 5.67
C TYR A 142 -5.83 -19.70 4.56
N LEU A 143 -5.13 -20.06 3.48
CA LEU A 143 -5.71 -20.90 2.43
C LEU A 143 -6.10 -22.28 2.97
N ARG A 144 -5.32 -22.87 3.88
CA ARG A 144 -5.66 -24.15 4.54
C ARG A 144 -6.90 -24.03 5.43
N GLU A 145 -7.10 -22.88 6.10
CA GLU A 145 -8.32 -22.63 6.87
C GLU A 145 -9.56 -22.52 5.97
N GLN A 146 -9.41 -21.88 4.80
CA GLN A 146 -10.53 -21.67 3.86
C GLN A 146 -10.80 -22.88 2.95
N VAL A 147 -9.78 -23.70 2.70
CA VAL A 147 -9.81 -24.87 1.82
C VAL A 147 -9.09 -26.01 2.54
N PRO A 148 -9.80 -26.80 3.37
CA PRO A 148 -9.20 -27.89 4.14
C PRO A 148 -8.50 -28.95 3.27
N ASP A 149 -8.97 -29.13 2.03
CA ASP A 149 -8.42 -30.06 1.04
C ASP A 149 -7.36 -29.42 0.13
N LEU A 150 -6.71 -28.33 0.56
CA LEU A 150 -5.63 -27.67 -0.18
C LEU A 150 -4.54 -28.70 -0.53
N ARG A 151 -4.18 -28.79 -1.82
CA ARG A 151 -3.08 -29.63 -2.30
C ARG A 151 -1.98 -28.77 -2.89
N CYS A 152 -0.80 -28.81 -2.26
CA CYS A 152 0.40 -28.19 -2.80
C CYS A 152 0.99 -29.05 -3.92
N ALA A 153 1.57 -28.42 -4.93
CA ALA A 153 2.38 -29.09 -5.93
C ALA A 153 3.64 -29.69 -5.30
N ASP A 154 3.98 -30.89 -5.74
CA ASP A 154 5.20 -31.57 -5.32
C ASP A 154 6.37 -31.00 -6.13
N VAL A 155 7.21 -30.18 -5.48
CA VAL A 155 8.29 -29.41 -6.14
C VAL A 155 9.52 -30.30 -6.43
N THR A 156 9.46 -31.59 -6.09
CA THR A 156 10.59 -32.53 -6.10
C THR A 156 11.12 -32.90 -7.51
N HIS A 157 10.57 -32.34 -8.60
CA HIS A 157 10.96 -32.70 -9.99
C HIS A 157 11.07 -31.53 -11.00
N ARG A 158 11.50 -30.33 -10.61
CA ARG A 158 12.01 -29.33 -11.58
C ARG A 158 13.55 -29.28 -11.54
N GLY A 159 14.17 -30.17 -12.33
CA GLY A 159 15.54 -30.03 -12.81
C GLY A 159 15.55 -29.49 -14.23
#